data_AF-A0A7C3P7X0-F1
#
_entry.id   AF-A0A7C3P7X0-F1
#
_cell.length_a   1.000
_cell.length_b   1.000
_cell.length_c   1.000
_cell.angle_alpha   90.00
_cell.angle_beta   90.00
_cell.angle_gamma   90.00
#
_symmetry.space_group_name_H-M   'P 1'
#
loop_
_entity.id
_entity.type
_entity.pdbx_description
1 polymer ?
#
loop_
_entity_poly.entity_id
_entity_poly.type
_entity_poly.pdbx_seq_one_letter_code
_entity_poly.pdbx_strand_id
1 'polypeptide(L)'
;MRRRIEAFLGPFGSGKTEVALNRGLLLAADGSPVTLVDLDLVDPFFRARQVRKTLAGAGITVVAPEGEWEDADLPLLIPQVFGALQRPGHVLLDVGGEVQGAIILRQINTLLPEDAEIFLVINPYRPVMGTPERIVEMCRALERAAGVRVTALVSVPHLGKETTREVVRRGHAVVSAASALLGLPVRWVAVGETLAPQVNVGVEVLPLRLFMRPPWEEAG
;
A
#
# COMPACT_ATOMS: atom_id res chain seq x y z
N MET A 1 -20.39 1.21 13.99
CA MET A 1 -19.18 0.44 13.64
C MET A 1 -17.96 1.31 13.91
N ARG A 2 -16.88 0.76 14.47
CA ARG A 2 -15.63 1.51 14.72
C ARG A 2 -14.92 1.76 13.39
N ARG A 3 -14.36 2.96 13.21
CA ARG A 3 -13.52 3.33 12.07
C ARG A 3 -12.11 2.75 12.25
N ARG A 4 -11.53 2.19 11.20
CA ARG A 4 -10.13 1.75 11.13
C ARG A 4 -9.46 2.39 9.92
N ILE A 5 -8.24 2.88 10.10
CA ILE A 5 -7.47 3.52 9.03
C ILE A 5 -6.17 2.74 8.86
N GLU A 6 -5.91 2.29 7.64
CA GLU A 6 -4.69 1.61 7.23
C GLU A 6 -4.03 2.47 6.13
N ALA A 7 -2.79 2.91 6.34
CA ALA A 7 -2.04 3.68 5.35
C ALA A 7 -0.86 2.87 4.82
N PHE A 8 -0.68 2.84 3.51
CA PHE A 8 0.39 2.10 2.84
C PHE A 8 1.42 3.09 2.29
N LEU A 9 2.60 3.10 2.90
CA LEU A 9 3.74 3.94 2.54
C LEU A 9 4.82 3.10 1.84
N GLY A 10 5.52 3.70 0.90
CA GLY A 10 6.72 3.10 0.31
C GLY A 10 7.15 3.80 -0.96
N PRO A 11 8.41 3.66 -1.37
CA PRO A 11 8.90 4.27 -2.60
C PRO A 11 8.19 3.67 -3.82
N PHE A 12 8.35 4.32 -4.97
CA PHE A 12 7.84 3.82 -6.25
C PHE A 12 8.32 2.37 -6.51
N GLY A 13 7.41 1.53 -7.02
CA GLY A 13 7.71 0.13 -7.32
C GLY A 13 7.82 -0.80 -6.11
N SER A 14 7.46 -0.35 -4.91
CA SER A 14 7.35 -1.18 -3.69
C SER A 14 6.19 -2.17 -3.69
N GLY A 15 5.14 -1.90 -4.48
CA GLY A 15 3.91 -2.71 -4.53
C GLY A 15 2.79 -2.24 -3.59
N LYS A 16 2.92 -1.05 -3.00
CA LYS A 16 1.94 -0.45 -2.08
C LYS A 16 0.50 -0.40 -2.62
N THR A 17 0.33 -0.01 -3.88
CA THR A 17 -0.96 0.07 -4.55
C THR A 17 -1.62 -1.32 -4.67
N GLU A 18 -0.86 -2.33 -5.09
CA GLU A 18 -1.36 -3.71 -5.16
C GLU A 18 -1.77 -4.25 -3.78
N VAL A 19 -0.97 -3.95 -2.75
CA VAL A 19 -1.30 -4.31 -1.37
C VAL A 19 -2.59 -3.63 -0.92
N ALA A 20 -2.74 -2.33 -1.14
CA ALA A 20 -3.93 -1.56 -0.75
C ALA A 20 -5.20 -2.08 -1.46
N LEU A 21 -5.12 -2.32 -2.78
CA LEU A 21 -6.22 -2.84 -3.58
C LEU A 21 -6.67 -4.22 -3.11
N ASN A 22 -5.72 -5.16 -2.96
CA ASN A 22 -6.04 -6.52 -2.53
C ASN A 22 -6.54 -6.56 -1.08
N ARG A 23 -5.98 -5.74 -0.20
CA ARG A 23 -6.48 -5.57 1.18
C ARG A 23 -7.93 -5.08 1.19
N GLY A 24 -8.26 -4.09 0.35
CA GLY A 24 -9.63 -3.58 0.21
C GLY A 24 -10.61 -4.64 -0.29
N LEU A 25 -10.20 -5.43 -1.29
CA LEU A 25 -11.02 -6.52 -1.83
C LEU A 25 -11.30 -7.62 -0.80
N LEU A 26 -10.31 -8.00 0.01
CA LEU A 26 -10.50 -8.98 1.08
C LEU A 26 -11.48 -8.46 2.15
N LEU A 27 -11.30 -7.22 2.60
CA LEU A 27 -12.19 -6.61 3.60
C LEU A 27 -13.63 -6.47 3.08
N ALA A 28 -13.79 -6.11 1.82
CA ALA A 28 -15.11 -6.01 1.18
C ALA A 28 -15.78 -7.39 1.03
N ALA A 29 -15.01 -8.43 0.69
CA ALA A 29 -15.50 -9.80 0.62
C ALA A 29 -15.97 -10.33 1.99
N ASP A 30 -15.35 -9.87 3.08
CA ASP A 30 -15.77 -10.14 4.46
C ASP A 30 -16.99 -9.31 4.91
N GLY A 31 -17.59 -8.53 4.00
CA GLY A 31 -18.77 -7.71 4.26
C GLY A 31 -18.50 -6.38 4.97
N SER A 32 -17.23 -5.97 5.07
CA SER A 32 -16.88 -4.69 5.70
C SER A 32 -17.10 -3.52 4.73
N PRO A 33 -17.63 -2.38 5.18
CA PRO A 33 -17.58 -1.14 4.41
C PRO A 33 -16.13 -0.70 4.22
N VAL A 34 -15.72 -0.49 2.97
CA VAL A 34 -14.36 -0.09 2.60
C VAL A 34 -14.39 1.21 1.79
N THR A 35 -13.54 2.15 2.17
CA THR A 35 -13.18 3.32 1.37
C THR A 35 -11.69 3.27 1.03
N LEU A 36 -11.35 3.26 -0.24
CA LEU A 36 -9.98 3.42 -0.74
C LEU A 36 -9.74 4.89 -1.10
N VAL A 37 -8.64 5.46 -0.65
CA VAL A 37 -8.22 6.83 -0.97
C VAL A 37 -6.90 6.76 -1.73
N ASP A 38 -6.89 7.23 -2.97
CA ASP A 38 -5.69 7.33 -3.78
C ASP A 38 -5.02 8.68 -3.53
N LEU A 39 -3.84 8.66 -2.93
CA LEU A 39 -3.01 9.83 -2.69
C LEU A 39 -1.75 9.81 -3.57
N ASP A 40 -1.63 8.88 -4.52
CA ASP A 40 -0.50 8.81 -5.44
C ASP A 40 -0.67 9.76 -6.62
N LEU A 41 0.20 10.77 -6.66
CA LEU A 41 0.25 11.77 -7.73
C LEU A 41 1.11 11.35 -8.92
N VAL A 42 1.92 10.31 -8.77
CA VAL A 42 2.84 9.85 -9.81
C VAL A 42 2.19 8.76 -10.64
N ASP A 43 1.56 7.78 -9.99
CA ASP A 43 0.94 6.62 -10.67
C ASP A 43 -0.40 6.24 -10.03
N PRO A 44 -1.43 7.09 -10.18
CA PRO A 44 -2.73 6.84 -9.57
C PRO A 44 -3.44 5.63 -10.19
N PHE A 45 -3.88 4.69 -9.36
CA PHE A 45 -4.55 3.47 -9.82
C PHE A 45 -5.95 3.75 -10.38
N PHE A 46 -6.57 4.86 -9.99
CA PHE A 46 -7.92 5.18 -10.47
C PHE A 46 -7.95 5.41 -11.98
N ARG A 47 -6.83 5.75 -12.63
CA ARG A 47 -6.78 5.94 -14.09
C ARG A 47 -7.04 4.64 -14.85
N ALA A 48 -6.78 3.50 -14.22
CA ALA A 48 -7.07 2.20 -14.81
C ALA A 48 -8.57 1.86 -14.73
N ARG A 49 -9.28 1.93 -15.87
CA ARG A 49 -10.72 1.62 -15.97
C ARG A 49 -11.06 0.24 -15.39
N GLN A 50 -10.18 -0.74 -15.60
CA GLN A 50 -10.37 -2.10 -15.09
C GLN A 50 -10.34 -2.15 -13.56
N VAL A 51 -9.47 -1.35 -12.92
CA VAL A 51 -9.40 -1.24 -11.46
C VAL A 51 -10.67 -0.61 -10.92
N ARG A 52 -11.11 0.53 -11.49
CA ARG A 52 -12.38 1.18 -11.10
C ARG A 52 -13.57 0.23 -11.17
N LYS A 53 -13.73 -0.51 -12.27
CA LYS A 53 -14.83 -1.49 -12.43
C LYS A 53 -14.74 -2.60 -11.38
N THR A 54 -13.54 -3.08 -11.08
CA THR A 54 -13.33 -4.14 -10.09
C THR A 54 -13.70 -3.67 -8.70
N LEU A 55 -13.24 -2.47 -8.30
CA LEU A 55 -13.54 -1.89 -6.99
C LEU A 55 -15.04 -1.58 -6.82
N ALA A 56 -15.67 -0.99 -7.84
CA ALA A 56 -17.11 -0.71 -7.83
C ALA A 56 -17.94 -2.00 -7.75
N GLY A 57 -17.56 -3.04 -8.50
CA GLY A 57 -18.22 -4.35 -8.45
C GLY A 57 -18.09 -5.04 -7.09
N ALA A 58 -17.04 -4.73 -6.32
CA ALA A 58 -16.86 -5.19 -4.94
C ALA A 58 -17.54 -4.29 -3.89
N GLY A 59 -18.24 -3.23 -4.30
CA GLY A 59 -18.89 -2.28 -3.38
C GLY A 59 -17.91 -1.37 -2.63
N ILE A 60 -16.67 -1.25 -3.08
CA ILE A 60 -15.66 -0.40 -2.47
C ILE A 60 -15.85 1.03 -2.95
N THR A 61 -15.92 1.97 -2.00
CA THR A 61 -15.93 3.38 -2.39
C THR A 61 -14.52 3.88 -2.65
N VAL A 62 -14.31 4.58 -3.75
CA VAL A 62 -13.02 5.15 -4.11
C VAL A 62 -13.08 6.66 -3.98
N VAL A 63 -12.05 7.25 -3.37
CA VAL A 63 -11.82 8.69 -3.31
C VAL A 63 -10.55 8.97 -4.08
N ALA A 64 -10.73 9.61 -5.23
CA ALA A 64 -9.71 9.89 -6.22
C ALA A 64 -10.17 11.11 -7.05
N PRO A 65 -9.27 11.83 -7.74
CA PRO A 65 -9.68 12.81 -8.72
C PRO A 65 -10.56 12.19 -9.83
N GLU A 66 -11.64 12.87 -10.23
CA GLU A 66 -12.60 12.40 -11.23
C GLU A 66 -12.95 13.47 -12.27
N GLY A 67 -13.27 13.04 -13.50
CA GLY A 67 -13.81 13.91 -14.55
C GLY A 67 -12.81 14.95 -15.04
N GLU A 68 -13.24 16.22 -15.08
CA GLU A 68 -12.38 17.35 -15.49
C GLU A 68 -11.20 17.59 -14.52
N TRP A 69 -11.20 16.92 -13.37
CA TRP A 69 -10.18 17.02 -12.33
C TRP A 69 -9.21 15.83 -12.32
N GLU A 70 -9.18 14.98 -13.36
CA GLU A 70 -8.23 13.86 -13.48
C GLU A 70 -6.75 14.29 -13.43
N ASP A 71 -6.49 15.56 -13.77
CA ASP A 71 -5.18 16.23 -13.69
C ASP A 71 -5.10 17.27 -12.56
N ALA A 72 -6.08 17.30 -11.65
CA ALA A 72 -6.12 18.25 -10.55
C ALA A 72 -5.02 17.94 -9.51
N ASP A 73 -4.34 18.99 -9.07
CA ASP A 73 -3.37 18.88 -7.99
C ASP A 73 -4.04 18.42 -6.68
N LEU A 74 -3.32 17.61 -5.92
CA LEU A 74 -3.75 17.04 -4.63
C LEU A 74 -4.36 18.00 -3.60
N PRO A 75 -3.93 19.28 -3.49
CA PRO A 75 -4.57 20.24 -2.58
C PRO A 75 -6.09 20.36 -2.79
N LEU A 76 -6.59 20.10 -4.00
CA LEU A 76 -8.02 20.14 -4.33
C LEU A 76 -8.80 18.94 -3.78
N LEU A 77 -8.12 17.84 -3.45
CA LEU A 77 -8.74 16.61 -2.95
C LEU A 77 -8.80 16.53 -1.42
N ILE A 78 -8.09 17.42 -0.73
CA ILE A 78 -8.03 17.47 0.73
C ILE A 78 -9.43 17.45 1.40
N PRO A 79 -10.45 18.19 0.93
CA PRO A 79 -11.80 18.11 1.52
C PRO A 79 -12.45 16.72 1.36
N GLN A 80 -12.26 16.07 0.22
CA GLN A 80 -12.82 14.73 -0.03
C GLN A 80 -12.10 13.68 0.81
N VAL A 81 -10.77 13.78 0.92
CA VAL A 81 -9.96 12.94 1.81
C VAL A 81 -10.41 13.11 3.25
N PHE A 82 -10.64 14.34 3.72
CA PHE A 82 -11.12 14.61 5.08
C PHE A 82 -12.49 13.97 5.33
N GLY A 83 -13.41 14.07 4.37
CA GLY A 83 -14.70 13.39 4.44
C GLY A 83 -14.57 11.87 4.46
N ALA A 84 -13.65 11.31 3.65
CA ALA A 84 -13.36 9.87 3.59
C ALA A 84 -12.85 9.34 4.94
N LEU A 85 -11.92 10.07 5.56
CA LEU A 85 -11.36 9.74 6.87
C LEU A 85 -12.42 9.73 7.97
N GLN A 86 -13.60 10.33 7.79
CA GLN A 86 -14.69 10.28 8.78
C GLN A 86 -15.70 9.14 8.56
N ARG A 87 -15.57 8.38 7.48
CA ARG A 87 -16.52 7.30 7.16
C ARG A 87 -16.38 6.12 8.13
N PRO A 88 -17.48 5.41 8.44
CA PRO A 88 -17.42 4.18 9.20
C PRO A 88 -16.78 3.05 8.37
N GLY A 89 -16.23 2.04 9.05
CA GLY A 89 -15.59 0.89 8.40
C GLY A 89 -14.08 1.07 8.22
N HIS A 90 -13.55 0.53 7.13
CA HIS A 90 -12.13 0.57 6.79
C HIS A 90 -11.84 1.69 5.80
N VAL A 91 -10.87 2.52 6.13
CA VAL A 91 -10.31 3.53 5.21
C VAL A 91 -8.88 3.14 4.89
N LEU A 92 -8.62 2.84 3.62
CA LEU A 92 -7.32 2.41 3.14
C LEU A 92 -6.69 3.56 2.33
N LEU A 93 -5.52 4.03 2.73
CA LEU A 93 -4.81 5.13 2.08
C LEU A 93 -3.64 4.58 1.27
N ASP A 94 -3.68 4.71 -0.05
CA ASP A 94 -2.50 4.47 -0.89
C ASP A 94 -1.66 5.75 -0.94
N VAL A 95 -0.60 5.79 -0.14
CA VAL A 95 0.24 6.97 -0.01
C VAL A 95 1.41 6.87 -0.99
N GLY A 96 1.21 7.50 -2.14
CA GLY A 96 2.11 7.52 -3.27
C GLY A 96 3.39 8.32 -3.14
N GLY A 97 4.48 7.82 -3.72
CA GLY A 97 5.72 8.58 -3.91
C GLY A 97 6.70 8.50 -2.73
N GLU A 98 7.90 9.03 -2.97
CA GLU A 98 9.00 9.05 -2.00
C GLU A 98 8.72 10.05 -0.87
N VAL A 99 9.32 11.24 -0.91
CA VAL A 99 9.12 12.25 0.13
C VAL A 99 7.78 12.98 -0.03
N GLN A 100 7.28 13.13 -1.27
CA GLN A 100 6.02 13.83 -1.56
C GLN A 100 4.82 13.12 -0.91
N GLY A 101 4.74 11.79 -1.00
CA GLY A 101 3.73 10.97 -0.32
C GLY A 101 3.68 11.20 1.17
N ALA A 102 4.86 11.19 1.79
CA ALA A 102 4.99 11.43 3.22
C ALA A 102 4.47 12.83 3.61
N ILE A 103 4.75 13.87 2.82
CA ILE A 103 4.24 15.24 3.09
C ILE A 103 2.71 15.28 3.09
N ILE A 104 2.05 14.52 2.21
CA ILE A 104 0.60 14.44 2.14
C ILE A 104 0.04 13.79 3.39
N LEU A 105 0.64 12.67 3.82
CA LEU A 105 0.25 12.02 5.06
C LEU A 105 0.41 12.96 6.27
N ARG A 106 1.43 13.83 6.26
CA ARG A 106 1.62 14.86 7.29
C ARG A 106 0.47 15.86 7.35
N GLN A 107 -0.10 16.25 6.22
CA GLN A 107 -1.22 17.20 6.17
C GLN A 107 -2.49 16.63 6.82
N ILE A 108 -2.66 15.32 6.79
CA ILE A 108 -3.84 14.63 7.32
C ILE A 108 -3.60 13.96 8.68
N ASN A 109 -2.37 14.01 9.20
CA ASN A 109 -1.95 13.30 10.41
C ASN A 109 -2.85 13.59 11.63
N THR A 110 -3.27 14.84 11.81
CA THR A 110 -4.17 15.25 12.91
C THR A 110 -5.57 14.62 12.84
N LEU A 111 -5.94 14.04 11.70
CA LEU A 111 -7.22 13.36 11.48
C LEU A 111 -7.10 11.83 11.64
N LEU A 112 -5.89 11.30 11.67
CA LEU A 112 -5.66 9.89 11.91
C LEU A 112 -5.99 9.56 13.37
N PRO A 113 -6.76 8.50 13.64
CA PRO A 113 -6.96 8.05 15.01
C PRO A 113 -5.66 7.48 15.59
N GLU A 114 -5.54 7.42 16.91
CA GLU A 114 -4.35 6.88 17.60
C GLU A 114 -4.07 5.41 17.23
N ASP A 115 -5.11 4.66 16.86
CA ASP A 115 -5.03 3.26 16.42
C ASP A 115 -4.92 3.10 14.90
N ALA A 116 -4.54 4.15 14.17
CA ALA A 116 -4.23 4.05 12.74
C ALA A 116 -3.02 3.14 12.52
N GLU A 117 -3.13 2.23 11.55
CA GLU A 117 -2.05 1.34 11.17
C GLU A 117 -1.30 1.95 9.98
N ILE A 118 0.02 2.15 10.15
CA ILE A 118 0.87 2.76 9.15
C ILE A 118 1.86 1.70 8.68
N PHE A 119 1.67 1.21 7.47
CA PHE A 119 2.44 0.13 6.89
C PHE A 119 3.54 0.64 5.98
N LEU A 120 4.78 0.19 6.20
CA LEU A 120 5.85 0.36 5.22
C LEU A 120 5.91 -0.85 4.29
N VAL A 121 5.57 -0.64 3.03
CA VAL A 121 5.57 -1.65 1.98
C VAL A 121 6.94 -1.74 1.33
N ILE A 122 7.51 -2.94 1.33
CA ILE A 122 8.91 -3.16 0.99
C ILE A 122 9.02 -4.22 -0.09
N ASN A 123 9.55 -3.85 -1.25
CA ASN A 123 10.06 -4.81 -2.20
C ASN A 123 11.60 -4.88 -2.10
N PRO A 124 12.18 -5.93 -1.49
CA PRO A 124 13.62 -6.07 -1.29
C PRO A 124 14.43 -6.21 -2.58
N TYR A 125 13.77 -6.29 -3.74
CA TYR A 125 14.43 -6.34 -5.04
C TYR A 125 14.54 -4.97 -5.73
N ARG A 126 14.06 -3.91 -5.08
CA ARG A 126 14.33 -2.54 -5.54
C ARG A 126 15.65 -2.03 -4.98
N PRO A 127 16.45 -1.26 -5.74
CA PRO A 127 17.77 -0.80 -5.29
C PRO A 127 17.79 -0.11 -3.92
N VAL A 128 16.77 0.70 -3.63
CA VAL A 128 16.63 1.47 -2.38
C VAL A 128 16.13 0.63 -1.19
N MET A 129 15.71 -0.62 -1.42
CA MET A 129 15.16 -1.54 -0.42
C MET A 129 15.97 -2.84 -0.30
N GLY A 130 17.12 -2.91 -0.95
CA GLY A 130 17.88 -4.16 -1.12
C GLY A 130 18.58 -4.71 0.13
N THR A 131 18.71 -3.92 1.19
CA THR A 131 19.36 -4.36 2.44
C THR A 131 18.56 -3.90 3.67
N PRO A 132 18.73 -4.59 4.81
CA PRO A 132 18.04 -4.20 6.05
C PRO A 132 18.33 -2.76 6.48
N GLU A 133 19.57 -2.30 6.32
CA GLU A 133 20.02 -0.96 6.71
C GLU A 133 19.34 0.11 5.86
N ARG A 134 19.27 -0.09 4.54
CA ARG A 134 18.58 0.83 3.63
C ARG A 134 17.09 0.93 3.94
N ILE A 135 16.45 -0.19 4.29
CA ILE A 135 15.05 -0.20 4.73
C ILE A 135 14.90 0.63 6.02
N VAL A 136 15.80 0.48 6.99
CA VAL A 136 15.77 1.25 8.24
C VAL A 136 15.94 2.75 7.98
N GLU A 137 16.92 3.13 7.16
CA GLU A 137 17.16 4.52 6.76
C GLU A 137 15.93 5.14 6.11
N MET A 138 15.33 4.42 5.16
CA MET A 138 14.13 4.87 4.46
C MET A 138 12.92 4.97 5.38
N CYS A 139 12.69 3.98 6.25
CA CYS A 139 11.63 4.03 7.26
C CYS A 139 11.74 5.31 8.09
N ARG A 140 12.93 5.61 8.62
CA ARG A 140 13.18 6.82 9.43
C ARG A 140 13.00 8.10 8.63
N ALA A 141 13.37 8.11 7.34
CA ALA A 141 13.18 9.28 6.48
C ALA A 141 11.69 9.56 6.23
N LEU A 142 10.91 8.52 5.94
CA LEU A 142 9.46 8.62 5.72
C LEU A 142 8.74 9.03 7.01
N GLU A 143 9.08 8.46 8.16
CA GLU A 143 8.52 8.87 9.46
C GLU A 143 8.75 10.37 9.72
N ARG A 144 9.97 10.87 9.49
CA ARG A 144 10.29 12.29 9.66
C ARG A 144 9.49 13.19 8.71
N ALA A 145 9.37 12.79 7.44
CA ALA A 145 8.66 13.58 6.44
C ALA A 145 7.13 13.58 6.68
N ALA A 146 6.57 12.44 7.09
CA ALA A 146 5.14 12.28 7.35
C ALA A 146 4.71 12.74 8.75
N GLY A 147 5.63 12.82 9.71
CA GLY A 147 5.29 13.10 11.11
C GLY A 147 4.47 11.99 11.77
N VAL A 148 4.51 10.76 11.23
CA VAL A 148 3.85 9.56 11.77
C VAL A 148 4.88 8.48 12.07
N ARG A 149 4.48 7.46 12.82
CA ARG A 149 5.31 6.28 13.10
C ARG A 149 4.81 5.10 12.30
N VAL A 150 5.72 4.34 11.71
CA VAL A 150 5.37 3.07 11.05
C VAL A 150 5.03 2.05 12.13
N THR A 151 3.91 1.35 11.98
CA THR A 151 3.42 0.36 12.95
C THR A 151 3.81 -1.06 12.56
N ALA A 152 3.93 -1.36 11.27
CA ALA A 152 4.37 -2.66 10.78
C ALA A 152 4.92 -2.61 9.35
N LEU A 153 5.59 -3.68 8.94
CA LEU A 153 6.13 -3.85 7.59
C LEU A 153 5.24 -4.77 6.75
N VAL A 154 5.20 -4.54 5.44
CA VAL A 154 4.64 -5.47 4.45
C VAL A 154 5.73 -5.91 3.51
N SER A 155 6.04 -7.20 3.51
CA SER A 155 7.09 -7.79 2.69
C SER A 155 6.54 -8.18 1.32
N VAL A 156 6.99 -7.52 0.26
CA VAL A 156 6.56 -7.75 -1.14
C VAL A 156 7.75 -8.21 -2.00
N PRO A 157 8.31 -9.42 -1.76
CA PRO A 157 9.46 -9.94 -2.51
C PRO A 157 9.04 -10.35 -3.93
N HIS A 158 9.01 -9.38 -4.83
CA HIS A 158 8.47 -9.53 -6.18
C HIS A 158 9.49 -9.15 -7.27
N LEU A 159 9.72 -10.07 -8.20
CA LEU A 159 10.58 -9.94 -9.40
C LEU A 159 9.76 -10.17 -10.68
N GLY A 160 8.49 -9.75 -10.71
CA GLY A 160 7.62 -10.00 -11.85
C GLY A 160 7.41 -11.51 -12.09
N LYS A 161 7.55 -11.94 -13.35
CA LYS A 161 7.39 -13.34 -13.78
C LYS A 161 8.43 -14.29 -13.17
N GLU A 162 9.55 -13.76 -12.68
CA GLU A 162 10.62 -14.55 -12.05
C GLU A 162 10.37 -14.80 -10.55
N THR A 163 9.23 -14.35 -10.02
CA THR A 163 8.88 -14.56 -8.60
C THR A 163 8.58 -16.02 -8.32
N THR A 164 9.50 -16.70 -7.65
CA THR A 164 9.38 -18.08 -7.18
C THR A 164 9.28 -18.15 -5.65
N ARG A 165 8.95 -19.33 -5.09
CA ARG A 165 8.96 -19.54 -3.63
C ARG A 165 10.31 -19.19 -2.99
N GLU A 166 11.42 -19.51 -3.67
CA GLU A 166 12.76 -19.25 -3.17
C GLU A 166 13.12 -17.77 -3.24
N VAL A 167 12.67 -17.07 -4.28
CA VAL A 167 12.73 -15.59 -4.36
C VAL A 167 11.97 -15.00 -3.17
N VAL A 168 10.72 -15.42 -2.94
CA VAL A 168 9.94 -14.94 -1.81
C VAL A 168 10.67 -15.16 -0.48
N ARG A 169 11.22 -16.36 -0.25
CA ARG A 169 11.95 -16.69 0.98
C ARG A 169 13.18 -15.81 1.19
N ARG A 170 14.00 -15.62 0.15
CA ARG A 170 15.22 -14.79 0.22
C ARG A 170 14.89 -13.33 0.44
N GLY A 171 13.95 -12.79 -0.32
CA GLY A 171 13.52 -11.40 -0.17
C GLY A 171 12.90 -11.16 1.21
N HIS A 172 12.02 -12.05 1.67
CA HIS A 172 11.42 -11.93 2.98
C HIS A 172 12.48 -11.92 4.10
N ALA A 173 13.54 -12.73 4.02
CA ALA A 173 14.61 -12.71 5.01
C ALA A 173 15.29 -11.34 5.18
N VAL A 174 15.43 -10.56 4.09
CA VAL A 174 15.93 -9.17 4.16
C VAL A 174 14.95 -8.29 4.94
N VAL A 175 13.66 -8.42 4.68
CA VAL A 175 12.61 -7.66 5.38
C VAL A 175 12.50 -8.08 6.85
N SER A 176 12.64 -9.37 7.17
CA SER A 176 12.68 -9.88 8.54
C SER A 176 13.87 -9.32 9.33
N ALA A 177 15.04 -9.22 8.70
CA ALA A 177 16.20 -8.59 9.33
C ALA A 177 15.96 -7.08 9.58
N ALA A 178 15.35 -6.37 8.64
CA ALA A 178 14.97 -4.96 8.84
C ALA A 178 13.94 -4.80 9.96
N SER A 179 12.95 -5.70 10.02
CA SER A 179 11.94 -5.78 11.08
C SER A 179 12.59 -5.91 12.46
N ALA A 180 13.59 -6.78 12.61
CA ALA A 180 14.34 -6.93 13.86
C ALA A 180 15.09 -5.65 14.25
N LEU A 181 15.74 -4.98 13.28
CA LEU A 181 16.47 -3.72 13.52
C LEU A 181 15.54 -2.56 13.91
N LEU A 182 14.33 -2.53 13.35
CA LEU A 182 13.32 -1.50 13.62
C LEU A 182 12.50 -1.78 14.88
N GLY A 183 12.49 -3.04 15.37
CA GLY A 183 11.59 -3.48 16.42
C GLY A 183 10.12 -3.45 15.99
N LEU A 184 9.85 -3.59 14.68
CA LEU A 184 8.50 -3.55 14.09
C LEU A 184 8.12 -4.93 13.57
N PRO A 185 6.87 -5.40 13.74
CA PRO A 185 6.43 -6.67 13.18
C PRO A 185 6.33 -6.60 11.65
N VAL A 186 6.48 -7.75 10.98
CA VAL A 186 6.02 -7.91 9.60
C VAL A 186 4.57 -8.38 9.65
N ARG A 187 3.64 -7.55 9.18
CA ARG A 187 2.20 -7.86 9.22
C ARG A 187 1.83 -8.91 8.19
N TRP A 188 2.31 -8.74 6.96
CA TRP A 188 2.04 -9.64 5.84
C TRP A 188 3.26 -9.88 4.96
N VAL A 189 3.26 -11.03 4.30
CA VAL A 189 4.06 -11.30 3.11
C VAL A 189 3.13 -11.36 1.91
N ALA A 190 3.24 -10.37 1.02
CA ALA A 190 2.37 -10.24 -0.12
C ALA A 190 3.00 -10.90 -1.36
N VAL A 191 2.29 -11.84 -1.96
CA VAL A 191 2.76 -12.63 -3.10
C VAL A 191 1.61 -12.88 -4.07
N GLY A 192 1.91 -13.15 -5.35
CA GLY A 192 0.90 -13.46 -6.35
C GLY A 192 -0.03 -14.60 -5.89
N GLU A 193 -1.32 -14.50 -6.17
CA GLU A 193 -2.35 -15.42 -5.67
C GLU A 193 -2.07 -16.91 -5.97
N THR A 194 -1.46 -17.22 -7.11
CA THR A 194 -1.08 -18.59 -7.51
C THR A 194 0.12 -19.14 -6.72
N LEU A 195 0.94 -18.24 -6.17
CA LEU A 195 2.08 -18.55 -5.31
C LEU A 195 1.72 -18.45 -3.81
N ALA A 196 0.59 -17.87 -3.45
CA ALA A 196 0.21 -17.74 -2.03
C ALA A 196 0.09 -19.09 -1.28
N PRO A 197 -0.55 -20.15 -1.82
CA PRO A 197 -0.62 -21.47 -1.16
C PRO A 197 0.74 -22.16 -1.00
N GLN A 198 1.75 -21.59 -1.65
CA GLN A 198 3.07 -22.15 -1.83
C GLN A 198 4.11 -21.53 -0.90
N VAL A 199 3.73 -20.51 -0.14
CA VAL A 199 4.64 -19.75 0.72
C VAL A 199 4.30 -20.04 2.17
N ASN A 200 5.29 -20.50 2.94
CA ASN A 200 5.20 -20.60 4.39
C ASN A 200 6.50 -20.04 4.98
N VAL A 201 6.40 -18.83 5.52
CA VAL A 201 7.55 -18.08 6.08
C VAL A 201 7.28 -17.58 7.50
N GLY A 202 6.30 -18.17 8.19
CA GLY A 202 5.96 -17.84 9.58
C GLY A 202 5.21 -16.52 9.77
N VAL A 203 4.72 -15.91 8.68
CA VAL A 203 3.93 -14.67 8.67
C VAL A 203 2.71 -14.88 7.78
N GLU A 204 1.63 -14.18 8.09
CA GLU A 204 0.39 -14.18 7.30
C GLU A 204 0.66 -13.83 5.83
N VAL A 205 0.15 -14.64 4.90
CA VAL A 205 0.35 -14.43 3.46
C VAL A 205 -0.83 -13.64 2.90
N LEU A 206 -0.54 -12.50 2.27
CA LEU A 206 -1.53 -11.70 1.54
C LEU A 206 -1.48 -12.08 0.05
N PRO A 207 -2.48 -12.80 -0.48
CA PRO A 207 -2.52 -13.10 -1.91
C PRO A 207 -2.76 -11.81 -2.71
N LEU A 208 -2.00 -11.62 -3.78
CA LEU A 208 -2.10 -10.49 -4.69
C LEU A 208 -2.63 -10.93 -6.05
N ARG A 209 -3.75 -10.35 -6.45
CA ARG A 209 -4.10 -10.19 -7.86
C ARG A 209 -3.44 -8.90 -8.36
N LEU A 210 -2.65 -9.01 -9.44
CA LEU A 210 -1.92 -7.88 -9.99
C LEU A 210 -2.82 -7.06 -10.92
N PHE A 211 -3.01 -5.78 -10.59
CA PHE A 211 -3.80 -4.80 -11.33
C PHE A 211 -2.94 -3.76 -12.04
N MET A 212 -1.82 -3.40 -11.42
CA MET A 212 -0.88 -2.39 -11.90
C MET A 212 0.12 -3.07 -12.82
N ARG A 213 -0.19 -3.08 -14.12
CA ARG A 213 0.76 -3.52 -15.13
C ARG A 213 1.71 -2.39 -15.47
N PRO A 214 2.99 -2.68 -15.72
CA PRO A 214 3.87 -1.70 -16.31
C PRO A 214 3.31 -1.21 -17.66
N PRO A 215 3.51 0.07 -18.05
CA PRO A 215 2.95 0.62 -19.28
C PRO A 215 3.31 -0.15 -20.55
N TRP A 216 4.43 -0.88 -20.56
CA TRP A 216 4.89 -1.70 -21.68
C TRP A 216 4.27 -3.11 -21.74
N GLU A 217 3.51 -3.51 -20.71
CA GLU A 217 2.71 -4.74 -20.70
C GLU A 217 1.23 -4.47 -21.06
N GLU A 218 0.87 -3.23 -21.38
CA GLU A 218 -0.38 -2.91 -22.07
C GLU A 218 -0.26 -3.27 -23.56
N ALA A 219 -0.35 -4.56 -23.86
CA ALA A 219 -0.59 -5.06 -25.21
C ALA A 219 -1.68 -6.12 -25.17
N GLY A 220 -2.87 -5.76 -25.69
CA GLY A 220 -4.01 -6.65 -25.90
C GLY A 220 -5.33 -6.06 -25.48
#